data_AF-A0A378JQX7-F1
#
_entry.id   AF-A0A378JQX7-F1
#
_cell.length_a   1.000
_cell.length_b   1.000
_cell.length_c   1.000
_cell.angle_alpha   90.00
_cell.angle_beta   90.00
_cell.angle_gamma   90.00
#
_symmetry.space_group_name_H-M   'P 1'
#
loop_
_entity.id
_entity.type
_entity.pdbx_description
1 polymer ?
#
loop_
_entity_poly.entity_id
_entity_poly.type
_entity_poly.pdbx_seq_one_letter_code
_entity_poly.pdbx_strand_id
1 'polypeptide(L)' 'MTHRIMIMGCRGIDKSTFAYELHRQTKLPLYHLAKCFFTDYWVERDYQEFLTIQQALVNQ' A
#
# COMPACT_ATOMS: atom_id res chain seq x y z
N MET A 1 -19.17 -7.90 3.12
CA MET A 1 -17.77 -8.40 3.16
C MET A 1 -16.97 -7.66 2.11
N THR A 2 -16.16 -6.69 2.51
CA THR A 2 -15.28 -5.95 1.59
C THR A 2 -14.01 -6.77 1.37
N HIS A 3 -13.68 -7.07 0.12
CA HIS A 3 -12.47 -7.84 -0.23
C HIS A 3 -11.34 -6.85 -0.57
N ARG A 4 -10.13 -7.16 -0.13
CA ARG A 4 -8.92 -6.36 -0.38
C ARG A 4 -7.89 -7.22 -1.11
N ILE A 5 -7.08 -6.56 -1.93
CA ILE A 5 -5.99 -7.20 -2.68
C ILE A 5 -4.68 -6.62 -2.15
N MET A 6 -3.80 -7.49 -1.64
CA MET A 6 -2.44 -7.12 -1.26
C MET A 6 -1.47 -7.64 -2.31
N ILE A 7 -0.68 -6.74 -2.90
CA ILE A 7 0.31 -7.07 -3.94
C ILE A 7 1.69 -7.13 -3.29
N MET A 8 2.30 -8.32 -3.26
CA MET A 8 3.61 -8.58 -2.66
C MET A 8 4.58 -9.21 -3.66
N GLY A 9 5.88 -9.11 -3.39
CA GLY A 9 6.94 -9.78 -4.16
C GLY A 9 8.30 -9.08 -4.09
N CYS A 10 9.32 -9.67 -4.71
CA CYS A 10 10.73 -9.22 -4.62
C CYS A 10 10.99 -7.83 -5.21
N ARG A 11 12.03 -7.12 -4.75
CA ARG A 11 12.45 -5.84 -5.35
C ARG A 11 12.77 -6.03 -6.84
N GLY A 12 12.44 -5.04 -7.68
CA GLY A 12 12.75 -5.04 -9.12
C GLY A 12 11.75 -5.73 -10.04
N ILE A 13 10.64 -6.30 -9.53
CA ILE A 13 9.60 -6.96 -10.37
C ILE A 13 8.46 -6.02 -10.80
N ASP A 14 8.64 -4.70 -10.69
CA ASP A 14 7.66 -3.68 -11.12
C ASP A 14 6.25 -3.78 -10.52
N LYS A 15 6.15 -4.21 -9.26
CA LYS A 15 4.87 -4.28 -8.50
C LYS A 15 4.10 -2.97 -8.52
N SER A 16 4.80 -1.84 -8.43
CA SER A 16 4.17 -0.52 -8.46
C SER A 16 3.52 -0.24 -9.82
N THR A 17 4.17 -0.65 -10.91
CA THR A 17 3.64 -0.54 -12.27
C THR A 17 2.40 -1.42 -12.44
N PHE A 18 2.48 -2.68 -12.01
CA PHE A 18 1.33 -3.60 -12.04
C PHE A 18 0.14 -3.07 -11.23
N ALA A 19 0.38 -2.61 -9.99
CA ALA A 19 -0.66 -2.08 -9.12
C ALA A 19 -1.32 -0.81 -9.70
N TYR A 20 -0.53 0.07 -10.32
CA TYR A 20 -1.02 1.25 -11.01
C TYR A 20 -1.88 0.91 -12.22
N GLU A 21 -1.47 -0.05 -13.04
CA GLU A 21 -2.26 -0.49 -14.20
C GLU A 21 -3.56 -1.18 -13.78
N LEU A 22 -3.50 -2.04 -12.76
CA LEU A 22 -4.70 -2.66 -12.17
C LEU A 22 -5.69 -1.60 -11.68
N HIS A 23 -5.21 -0.56 -10.98
CA HIS A 23 -6.03 0.58 -10.57
C HIS A 23 -6.64 1.32 -11.77
N ARG A 24 -5.85 1.60 -12.82
CA ARG A 24 -6.35 2.29 -14.02
C ARG A 24 -7.49 1.53 -14.70
N GLN A 25 -7.40 0.21 -14.77
CA GLN A 25 -8.37 -0.64 -15.44
C GLN A 25 -9.62 -0.90 -14.57
N THR A 26 -9.45 -1.17 -13.29
CA THR A 26 -10.55 -1.59 -12.39
C THR A 26 -11.17 -0.43 -11.61
N LYS A 27 -10.49 0.72 -11.55
CA LYS A 27 -10.82 1.87 -10.70
C LYS A 27 -10.84 1.57 -9.20
N LEU A 28 -10.32 0.41 -8.77
CA LEU A 28 -10.17 0.08 -7.35
C LEU A 28 -9.14 1.01 -6.70
N PRO A 29 -9.36 1.51 -5.46
CA PRO A 29 -8.40 2.34 -4.76
C PRO A 29 -7.02 1.69 -4.66
N LEU A 30 -5.96 2.49 -4.84
CA LEU A 30 -4.57 2.05 -4.76
C LEU A 30 -3.84 2.75 -3.61
N TYR A 31 -3.28 1.95 -2.70
CA TYR A 31 -2.48 2.43 -1.59
C TYR A 31 -1.09 1.78 -1.61
N HIS A 32 -0.04 2.58 -1.58
CA HIS A 32 1.33 2.09 -1.46
C HIS A 32 1.75 2.05 0.01
N LEU A 33 1.68 0.87 0.64
CA LEU A 33 1.99 0.70 2.07
C LEU A 33 3.43 1.13 2.42
N ALA A 34 4.39 1.00 1.51
CA ALA A 34 5.75 1.50 1.72
C ALA A 34 5.78 3.03 1.97
N LYS A 35 4.90 3.80 1.30
CA LYS A 35 4.77 5.24 1.52
C LYS A 35 4.11 5.57 2.87
N CYS A 36 3.35 4.64 3.44
CA CYS A 36 2.79 4.79 4.78
C CYS A 36 3.80 4.44 5.87
N PHE A 37 4.69 3.48 5.59
CA PHE A 37 5.71 2.98 6.51
C PHE A 37 6.91 3.93 6.65
N PHE A 38 7.32 4.57 5.55
CA PHE A 38 8.41 5.55 5.58
C PHE A 38 7.86 6.97 5.58
N THR A 39 8.40 7.84 6.45
CA THR A 39 8.17 9.28 6.41
C THR A 39 9.15 9.94 5.43
N ASP A 40 9.27 11.27 5.51
CA ASP A 40 10.26 12.00 4.74
C ASP A 40 11.68 11.45 4.96
N TYR A 41 12.51 11.54 3.91
CA TYR A 41 13.89 11.05 3.91
C TYR A 41 14.05 9.55 4.23
N TRP A 42 13.02 8.73 3.99
CA TRP A 42 13.05 7.28 4.22
C TRP A 42 13.21 6.88 5.69
N VAL A 43 12.84 7.76 6.62
CA VAL A 43 12.84 7.44 8.04
C VAL A 43 11.67 6.50 8.34
N GLU A 44 11.95 5.41 9.06
CA GLU A 44 10.91 4.48 9.48
C GLU A 44 9.97 5.15 10.47
N ARG A 45 8.67 5.02 10.21
CA ARG A 45 7.63 5.47 11.12
C ARG A 45 7.58 4.59 12.35
N ASP A 46 7.06 5.12 13.45
CA ASP A 46 6.66 4.27 14.56
C ASP A 46 5.71 3.15 14.08
N TYR A 47 5.97 1.94 14.54
CA TYR A 47 5.28 0.76 14.04
C TYR A 47 3.78 0.76 14.40
N GLN A 48 3.41 1.27 15.59
CA GLN A 48 2.00 1.37 15.99
C GLN A 48 1.26 2.43 15.18
N GLU A 49 1.93 3.54 14.86
CA GLU A 49 1.38 4.55 13.96
C GLU A 49 1.14 3.96 12.56
N PHE A 50 2.10 3.22 12.02
CA PHE A 50 1.94 2.52 10.74
C PHE A 50 0.75 1.53 10.76
N LEU A 51 0.64 0.70 11.80
CA LEU A 51 -0.46 -0.26 11.94
C LEU A 51 -1.82 0.44 12.01
N THR A 52 -1.90 1.56 12.71
CA THR A 52 -3.13 2.37 12.80
C THR A 52 -3.55 2.87 11.43
N ILE A 53 -2.60 3.40 10.63
CA ILE A 53 -2.86 3.85 9.25
C ILE A 53 -3.32 2.67 8.38
N GLN A 54 -2.63 1.53 8.44
CA GLN A 54 -2.97 0.35 7.67
C GLN A 54 -4.39 -0.14 8.00
N GLN A 55 -4.75 -0.21 9.28
CA GLN A 55 -6.06 -0.67 9.72
C GLN A 55 -7.17 0.27 9.27
N ALA A 56 -6.92 1.59 9.29
CA ALA A 56 -7.86 2.57 8.74
C ALA A 56 -8.12 2.32 7.24
N LEU A 57 -7.08 2.06 6.45
CA LEU A 57 -7.22 1.74 5.01
C LEU A 57 -7.99 0.43 4.76
N VAL A 58 -7.76 -0.59 5.59
CA VAL A 58 -8.48 -1.87 5.48
C VAL A 58 -9.97 -1.69 5.77
N ASN A 59 -10.31 -0.87 6.77
CA ASN A 59 -11.67 -0.71 7.30
C ASN A 59 -12.57 0.31 6.55
N GLN A 60 -12.07 0.97 5.51
CA GLN A 60 -12.87 1.88 4.65
C GLN A 60 -14.01 1.17 3.91
#